data_AF-A0A7S2RP73-F1
#
_entry.id   AF-A0A7S2RP73-F1
#
_cell.length_a   1.000
_cell.length_b   1.000
_cell.length_c   1.000
_cell.angle_alpha   90.00
_cell.angle_beta   90.00
_cell.angle_gamma   90.00
#
_symmetry.space_group_name_H-M   'P 1'
#
loop_
_entity.id
_entity.type
_entity.pdbx_description
1 polymer ?
#
loop_
_entity_poly.entity_id
_entity_poly.type
_entity_poly.pdbx_seq_one_letter_code
_entity_poly.pdbx_strand_id
1 'polypeptide(L)'
;EKTGKPIGALFPDKAVMYITAMEDQRLKTERIDFWNNVYGFDMTPLRELAIEEPVVDVVDAESIVTKTTPILQLDLLTCTVQDLCFTSNFSLRALRNDYVHAFCAYFECGFTQIHKPVGFSTSPFTKYTHWKQTI
;
A
#
# COMPACT_ATOMS: atom_id res chain seq x y z
N GLU A 1 2.77 29.81 4.76
CA GLU A 1 3.50 30.43 5.88
C GLU A 1 3.44 29.53 7.11
N LYS A 2 4.58 29.07 7.64
CA LYS A 2 4.64 28.49 8.99
C LYS A 2 4.70 29.65 9.97
N THR A 3 3.63 29.85 10.75
CA THR A 3 3.64 30.81 11.86
C THR A 3 4.70 30.35 12.87
N GLY A 4 5.57 31.26 13.33
CA GLY A 4 6.75 30.97 14.17
C GLY A 4 6.45 30.47 15.59
N LYS A 5 5.38 29.72 15.80
CA LYS A 5 5.09 29.02 17.06
C LYS A 5 5.80 27.66 17.06
N PRO A 6 6.28 27.18 18.22
CA PRO A 6 6.72 25.79 18.35
C PRO A 6 5.58 24.88 17.87
N ILE A 7 5.91 23.90 17.02
CA ILE A 7 4.95 22.87 16.63
C ILE A 7 4.54 22.18 17.93
N GLY A 8 3.26 22.32 18.30
CA GLY A 8 2.69 21.63 19.45
C GLY A 8 2.58 20.13 19.18
N ALA A 9 1.73 19.44 19.93
CA ALA A 9 1.46 18.04 19.61
C ALA A 9 0.71 17.93 18.25
N LEU A 10 1.10 16.94 17.45
CA LEU A 10 0.50 16.58 16.17
C LEU A 10 -0.05 15.16 16.31
N PHE A 11 -1.26 14.92 15.80
CA PHE A 11 -1.95 13.64 15.94
C PHE A 11 -2.61 13.25 14.61
N PRO A 12 -2.18 12.16 13.96
CA PRO A 12 -1.02 11.32 14.28
C PRO A 12 0.32 12.06 14.11
N ASP A 13 1.39 11.57 14.73
CA ASP A 13 2.74 12.12 14.61
C ASP A 13 3.72 11.19 13.85
N LYS A 14 3.34 9.93 13.62
CA LYS A 14 4.12 8.98 12.82
C LYS A 14 3.26 8.35 11.74
N ALA A 15 3.85 8.13 10.57
CA ALA A 15 3.26 7.33 9.51
C ALA A 15 4.32 6.42 8.87
N VAL A 16 3.95 5.18 8.55
CA VAL A 16 4.83 4.22 7.88
C VAL A 16 4.08 3.57 6.73
N MET A 17 4.67 3.56 5.54
CA MET A 17 4.17 2.79 4.39
C MET A 17 4.93 1.48 4.27
N TYR A 18 4.20 0.42 3.92
CA TYR A 18 4.72 -0.93 3.75
C TYR A 18 4.37 -1.46 2.38
N ILE A 19 5.17 -2.41 1.91
CA ILE A 19 4.91 -3.20 0.71
C ILE A 19 4.99 -4.70 1.04
N THR A 20 4.17 -5.49 0.36
CA THR A 20 4.22 -6.96 0.32
C THR A 20 3.82 -7.44 -1.08
N ALA A 21 3.92 -8.74 -1.33
CA ALA A 21 3.48 -9.38 -2.56
C ALA A 21 2.33 -10.34 -2.30
N MET A 22 1.44 -10.46 -3.28
CA MET A 22 0.23 -11.28 -3.21
C MET A 22 0.04 -12.16 -4.44
N GLU A 23 -0.62 -13.29 -4.21
CA GLU A 23 -1.19 -14.15 -5.23
C GLU A 23 -2.61 -13.64 -5.52
N ASP A 24 -2.88 -13.20 -6.75
CA ASP A 24 -4.25 -12.91 -7.18
C ASP A 24 -4.46 -13.12 -8.69
N GLN A 25 -4.44 -14.40 -9.10
CA GLN A 25 -4.68 -14.77 -10.49
C GLN A 25 -6.08 -14.32 -10.95
N ARG A 26 -7.06 -14.34 -10.04
CA ARG A 26 -8.44 -13.98 -10.34
C ARG A 26 -8.56 -12.50 -10.69
N LEU A 27 -8.02 -11.61 -9.87
CA LEU A 27 -8.01 -10.16 -10.14
C LEU A 27 -7.25 -9.85 -11.42
N LYS A 28 -6.09 -10.47 -11.65
CA LYS A 28 -5.35 -10.33 -12.92
C LYS A 28 -6.23 -10.73 -14.11
N THR A 29 -6.94 -11.86 -14.01
CA THR A 29 -7.79 -12.33 -15.10
C THR A 29 -8.95 -11.35 -15.36
N GLU A 30 -9.62 -10.91 -14.30
CA GLU A 30 -10.80 -10.04 -14.37
C GLU A 30 -10.46 -8.60 -14.79
N ARG A 31 -9.29 -8.07 -14.41
CA ARG A 31 -8.92 -6.66 -14.62
C ARG A 31 -7.96 -6.44 -15.78
N ILE A 32 -7.06 -7.40 -16.02
CA ILE A 32 -5.98 -7.28 -17.00
C ILE A 32 -6.27 -8.14 -18.22
N ASP A 33 -6.49 -9.45 -18.04
CA ASP A 33 -6.63 -10.37 -19.18
C ASP A 33 -8.00 -10.27 -19.88
N PHE A 34 -9.01 -9.67 -19.23
CA PHE A 34 -10.30 -9.32 -19.82
C PHE A 34 -10.15 -8.53 -21.13
N TRP A 35 -9.20 -7.59 -21.17
CA TRP A 35 -8.97 -6.72 -22.33
C TRP A 35 -8.42 -7.46 -23.55
N ASN A 36 -7.90 -8.67 -23.40
CA ASN A 36 -7.45 -9.48 -24.54
C ASN A 36 -8.62 -9.92 -25.44
N ASN A 37 -9.82 -10.06 -24.86
CA ASN A 37 -10.99 -10.51 -25.59
C ASN A 37 -12.28 -10.02 -24.90
N VAL A 38 -12.73 -8.85 -25.30
CA VAL A 38 -13.97 -8.25 -24.84
C VAL A 38 -15.07 -8.68 -25.82
N TYR A 39 -15.73 -9.80 -25.55
CA TYR A 39 -16.84 -10.33 -26.38
C TYR A 39 -16.49 -10.58 -27.86
N GLY A 40 -15.28 -11.02 -28.14
CA GLY A 40 -14.75 -11.28 -29.49
C GLY A 40 -13.90 -10.14 -30.06
N PHE A 41 -13.78 -9.01 -29.35
CA PHE A 41 -12.98 -7.87 -29.75
C PHE A 41 -11.66 -7.81 -28.99
N ASP A 42 -10.55 -7.68 -29.72
CA ASP A 42 -9.23 -7.44 -29.16
C ASP A 42 -9.13 -5.97 -28.69
N MET A 43 -8.95 -5.78 -27.38
CA MET A 43 -8.74 -4.48 -26.73
C MET A 43 -7.42 -4.45 -25.96
N THR A 44 -6.41 -5.24 -26.35
CA THR A 44 -5.11 -5.29 -25.69
C THR A 44 -4.44 -3.91 -25.49
N PRO A 45 -4.63 -2.87 -26.33
CA PRO A 45 -4.13 -1.52 -26.00
C PRO A 45 -4.64 -0.94 -24.68
N LEU A 46 -5.86 -1.29 -24.24
CA LEU A 46 -6.40 -0.88 -22.93
C LEU A 46 -5.79 -1.67 -21.77
N ARG A 47 -5.26 -2.87 -22.04
CA ARG A 47 -4.56 -3.70 -21.05
C ARG A 47 -3.30 -3.01 -20.54
N GLU A 48 -2.56 -2.34 -21.43
CA GLU A 48 -1.32 -1.65 -21.05
C GLU A 48 -1.61 -0.54 -20.05
N LEU A 49 -2.64 0.25 -20.30
CA LEU A 49 -3.11 1.29 -19.38
C LEU A 49 -3.61 0.69 -18.06
N ALA A 50 -4.34 -0.43 -18.11
CA ALA A 50 -4.88 -1.08 -16.91
C ALA A 50 -3.80 -1.67 -15.98
N ILE A 51 -2.60 -1.99 -16.50
CA ILE A 51 -1.47 -2.47 -15.68
C ILE A 51 -0.79 -1.31 -14.94
N GLU A 52 -0.78 -0.12 -15.51
CA GLU A 52 -0.14 1.06 -14.92
C GLU A 52 -0.98 1.70 -13.81
N GLU A 53 -2.29 1.50 -13.82
CA GLU A 53 -3.22 2.07 -12.84
C GLU A 53 -3.35 1.16 -11.60
N PRO A 54 -2.93 1.61 -10.41
CA PRO A 54 -3.08 0.83 -9.18
C PRO A 54 -4.54 0.77 -8.74
N VAL A 55 -4.93 -0.34 -8.11
CA VAL A 55 -6.32 -0.60 -7.71
C VAL A 55 -6.47 -0.53 -6.20
N VAL A 56 -7.49 0.19 -5.72
CA VAL A 56 -7.83 0.24 -4.29
C VAL A 56 -8.90 -0.80 -3.96
N ASP A 57 -8.51 -1.91 -3.34
CA ASP A 57 -9.45 -2.93 -2.89
C ASP A 57 -9.03 -3.64 -1.59
N VAL A 58 -9.96 -4.42 -1.03
CA VAL A 58 -9.72 -5.23 0.17
C VAL A 58 -8.97 -6.48 -0.25
N VAL A 59 -7.77 -6.63 0.30
CA VAL A 59 -6.90 -7.78 0.08
C VAL A 59 -7.13 -8.81 1.18
N ASP A 60 -7.36 -10.05 0.79
CA ASP A 60 -7.43 -11.18 1.73
C ASP A 60 -6.04 -11.44 2.31
N ALA A 61 -5.94 -11.54 3.63
CA ALA A 61 -4.69 -11.88 4.32
C ALA A 61 -4.09 -13.20 3.83
N GLU A 62 -4.93 -14.16 3.41
CA GLU A 62 -4.46 -15.45 2.89
C GLU A 62 -3.74 -15.31 1.54
N SER A 63 -4.08 -14.30 0.74
CA SER A 63 -3.44 -14.03 -0.57
C SER A 63 -2.00 -13.53 -0.45
N ILE A 64 -1.57 -13.07 0.73
CA ILE A 64 -0.22 -12.54 0.95
C ILE A 64 0.80 -13.68 0.99
N VAL A 65 1.82 -13.59 0.13
CA VAL A 65 2.82 -14.66 -0.06
C VAL A 65 4.21 -14.31 0.46
N THR A 66 4.43 -13.06 0.87
CA THR A 66 5.73 -12.59 1.40
C THR A 66 5.61 -11.93 2.77
N LYS A 67 6.75 -11.79 3.46
CA LYS A 67 6.88 -10.81 4.56
C LYS A 67 6.68 -9.39 4.06
N THR A 68 6.13 -8.54 4.91
CA THR A 68 5.98 -7.10 4.66
C THR A 68 7.30 -6.36 4.92
N THR A 69 7.54 -5.28 4.18
CA THR A 69 8.75 -4.44 4.32
C THR A 69 8.35 -2.96 4.36
N PRO A 70 8.84 -2.16 5.32
CA PRO A 70 8.61 -0.71 5.31
C PRO A 70 9.38 -0.06 4.16
N ILE A 71 8.72 0.83 3.41
CA ILE A 71 9.28 1.56 2.26
C ILE A 71 9.35 3.07 2.47
N LEU A 72 8.59 3.61 3.43
CA LEU A 72 8.70 5.01 3.85
C LEU A 72 8.35 5.11 5.33
N GLN A 73 9.16 5.83 6.10
CA GLN A 73 8.88 6.16 7.49
C GLN A 73 8.92 7.68 7.65
N LEU A 74 7.82 8.26 8.12
CA LEU A 74 7.68 9.69 8.30
C LEU A 74 7.49 10.02 9.78
N ASP A 75 8.34 10.91 10.27
CA ASP A 75 8.07 11.71 11.44
C ASP A 75 7.36 13.00 11.01
N LEU A 76 6.06 13.08 11.27
CA LEU A 76 5.22 14.16 10.75
C LEU A 76 5.53 15.52 11.40
N LEU A 77 6.28 15.54 12.49
CA LEU A 77 6.76 16.78 13.13
C LEU A 77 7.94 17.40 12.38
N THR A 78 8.73 16.58 11.68
CA THR A 78 10.01 16.99 11.09
C THR A 78 10.07 16.80 9.58
N CYS A 79 9.22 15.95 9.00
CA CYS A 79 9.22 15.69 7.57
C CYS A 79 8.93 16.96 6.77
N THR A 80 9.55 17.03 5.61
CA THR A 80 9.45 18.10 4.64
C THR A 80 8.67 17.62 3.41
N VAL A 81 8.28 18.55 2.55
CA VAL A 81 7.61 18.20 1.27
C VAL A 81 8.55 17.40 0.38
N GLN A 82 9.87 17.67 0.46
CA GLN A 82 10.90 16.95 -0.29
C GLN A 82 10.97 15.48 0.11
N ASP A 83 10.73 15.16 1.38
CA ASP A 83 10.74 13.77 1.87
C ASP A 83 9.59 12.92 1.32
N LEU A 84 8.57 13.56 0.72
CA LEU A 84 7.44 12.88 0.07
C LEU A 84 7.78 12.40 -1.34
N CYS A 85 8.88 12.88 -1.94
CA CYS A 85 9.39 12.41 -3.21
C CYS A 85 10.58 11.47 -2.95
N PHE A 86 10.30 10.17 -2.87
CA PHE A 86 11.26 9.18 -2.40
C PHE A 86 11.43 8.01 -3.37
N THR A 87 12.53 7.29 -3.19
CA THR A 87 12.76 5.98 -3.78
C THR A 87 13.32 5.08 -2.68
N SER A 88 12.76 3.87 -2.53
CA SER A 88 13.19 2.92 -1.51
C SER A 88 13.55 1.60 -2.14
N ASN A 89 14.70 1.05 -1.72
CA ASN A 89 15.00 -0.36 -1.96
C ASN A 89 14.18 -1.20 -0.97
N PHE A 90 13.67 -2.34 -1.43
CA PHE A 90 12.95 -3.28 -0.58
C PHE A 90 13.31 -4.73 -0.96
N SER A 91 13.13 -5.65 -0.01
CA SER A 91 13.35 -7.07 -0.22
C SER A 91 12.23 -7.87 0.43
N LEU A 92 11.53 -8.68 -0.36
CA LEU A 92 10.40 -9.47 0.12
C LEU A 92 10.82 -10.94 0.24
N ARG A 93 10.72 -11.47 1.46
CA ARG A 93 10.97 -12.90 1.70
C ARG A 93 9.69 -13.69 1.49
N ALA A 94 9.71 -14.62 0.54
CA ALA A 94 8.63 -15.58 0.34
C ALA A 94 8.37 -16.42 1.60
N LEU A 95 7.09 -16.62 1.90
CA LEU A 95 6.62 -17.39 3.06
C LEU A 95 6.23 -18.82 2.69
N ARG A 96 5.89 -19.06 1.43
CA ARG A 96 5.45 -20.35 0.89
C ARG A 96 5.74 -20.45 -0.60
N ASN A 97 5.64 -21.65 -1.16
CA ASN A 97 5.68 -21.86 -2.61
C ASN A 97 4.36 -21.39 -3.21
N ASP A 98 4.40 -20.35 -4.05
CA ASP A 98 3.22 -19.76 -4.66
C ASP A 98 3.59 -18.90 -5.87
N TYR A 99 2.59 -18.37 -6.56
CA TYR A 99 2.76 -17.36 -7.60
C TYR A 99 2.65 -15.95 -7.03
N VAL A 100 3.37 -15.00 -7.62
CA VAL A 100 3.26 -13.56 -7.31
C VAL A 100 2.64 -12.87 -8.50
N HIS A 101 1.48 -12.25 -8.29
CA HIS A 101 0.72 -11.56 -9.34
C HIS A 101 0.77 -10.04 -9.18
N ALA A 102 0.82 -9.54 -7.95
CA ALA A 102 0.84 -8.10 -7.67
C ALA A 102 1.62 -7.77 -6.40
N PHE A 103 1.97 -6.49 -6.27
CA PHE A 103 2.35 -5.92 -4.99
C PHE A 103 1.10 -5.43 -4.26
N CYS A 104 1.23 -5.27 -2.95
CA CYS A 104 0.20 -4.67 -2.12
C CYS A 104 0.89 -3.68 -1.17
N ALA A 105 0.44 -2.43 -1.21
CA ALA A 105 0.89 -1.35 -0.36
C ALA A 105 -0.21 -0.94 0.64
N TYR A 106 0.21 -0.67 1.86
CA TYR A 106 -0.66 -0.19 2.94
C TYR A 106 0.15 0.69 3.90
N PHE A 107 -0.51 1.33 4.86
CA PHE A 107 0.16 2.20 5.82
C PHE A 107 -0.30 1.98 7.26
N GLU A 108 0.51 2.48 8.18
CA GLU A 108 0.22 2.53 9.61
C GLU A 108 0.39 3.94 10.12
N CYS A 109 -0.45 4.34 11.06
CA CYS A 109 -0.40 5.63 11.72
C CYS A 109 -0.20 5.45 13.22
N GLY A 110 0.72 6.23 13.79
CA GLY A 110 1.04 6.22 15.22
C GLY A 110 0.77 7.57 15.89
N PHE A 111 0.17 7.50 17.08
CA PHE A 111 -0.07 8.60 18.01
C PHE A 111 0.86 8.37 19.21
N THR A 112 2.08 8.88 19.16
CA THR A 112 3.12 8.64 20.17
C THR A 112 3.23 9.75 21.21
N GLN A 113 2.67 10.93 20.93
CA GLN A 113 2.65 12.09 21.86
C GLN A 113 1.55 12.02 22.94
N ILE A 114 1.12 10.81 23.32
CA ILE A 114 0.12 10.55 24.37
C ILE A 114 0.65 9.58 25.43
N HIS A 115 0.05 9.57 26.62
CA HIS A 115 0.49 8.72 27.75
C HIS A 115 0.57 7.21 27.43
N LYS A 116 -0.33 6.70 26.58
CA LYS A 116 -0.27 5.33 26.04
C LYS A 116 -0.36 5.42 24.52
N PRO A 117 0.74 5.19 23.78
CA PRO A 117 0.71 5.28 22.32
C PRO A 117 -0.39 4.40 21.74
N VAL A 118 -1.12 4.96 20.77
CA VAL A 118 -2.13 4.23 20.00
C VAL A 118 -1.81 4.34 18.53
N GLY A 119 -2.38 3.46 17.72
CA GLY A 119 -2.21 3.49 16.29
C GLY A 119 -3.23 2.60 15.60
N PHE A 120 -3.26 2.68 14.29
CA PHE A 120 -4.02 1.76 13.46
C PHE A 120 -3.21 1.40 12.22
N SER A 121 -3.57 0.28 11.63
CA SER A 121 -2.98 -0.25 10.41
C SER A 121 -4.08 -0.40 9.38
N THR A 122 -3.74 -0.17 8.11
CA THR A 122 -4.57 -0.56 6.96
C THR A 122 -4.10 -1.87 6.35
N SER A 123 -3.27 -2.64 7.06
CA SER A 123 -2.76 -3.93 6.61
C SER A 123 -3.90 -4.94 6.32
N PRO A 124 -3.73 -5.83 5.31
CA PRO A 124 -4.62 -6.98 5.09
C PRO A 124 -4.82 -7.85 6.34
N PHE A 125 -3.84 -7.88 7.25
CA PHE A 125 -3.90 -8.66 8.49
C PHE A 125 -4.69 -8.01 9.62
N THR A 126 -5.31 -6.85 9.37
CA THR A 126 -6.00 -6.06 10.39
C THR A 126 -7.44 -5.78 10.00
N LYS A 127 -8.21 -5.20 10.93
CA LYS A 127 -9.62 -4.90 10.69
C LYS A 127 -9.77 -3.92 9.52
N TYR A 128 -10.84 -4.11 8.75
CA TYR A 128 -11.20 -3.26 7.63
C TYR A 128 -11.15 -1.76 7.99
N THR A 129 -10.61 -0.97 7.07
CA THR A 129 -10.70 0.49 7.07
C THR A 129 -11.18 0.96 5.69
N HIS A 130 -11.71 2.18 5.60
CA HIS A 130 -12.19 2.72 4.33
C HIS A 130 -11.09 2.91 3.26
N TRP A 131 -9.82 2.95 3.66
CA TRP A 131 -8.68 3.02 2.74
C TRP A 131 -8.40 1.71 2.03
N LYS A 132 -8.85 0.58 2.59
CA LYS A 132 -8.49 -0.76 2.10
C LYS A 132 -6.97 -0.88 1.91
N GLN A 133 -6.51 -1.46 0.79
CA GLN A 133 -5.11 -1.50 0.36
C GLN A 133 -4.97 -1.05 -1.09
N THR A 134 -3.76 -0.75 -1.51
CA THR A 134 -3.42 -0.43 -2.91
C THR A 134 -2.68 -1.61 -3.52
N ILE A 135 -3.19 -2.13 -4.64
CA ILE A 135 -2.63 -3.24 -5.41
C ILE A 135 -1.97 -2.67 -6.67
#